data_AF-A0A4V3GM28-F1
#
_entry.id   AF-A0A4V3GM28-F1
#
_cell.length_a   1.000
_cell.length_b   1.000
_cell.length_c   1.000
_cell.angle_alpha   90.00
_cell.angle_beta   90.00
_cell.angle_gamma   90.00
#
_symmetry.space_group_name_H-M   'P 1'
#
loop_
_entity.id
_entity.type
_entity.pdbx_description
1 polymer ?
#
loop_
_entity_poly.entity_id
_entity_poly.type
_entity_poly.pdbx_seq_one_letter_code
_entity_poly.pdbx_strand_id
1 'polypeptide(L)'
;MRTCVYALKVWLAAVVTAPFLGFMICRAFHTDDGVSLTGSYWWMGALLSFPAFPVIWLGVNVAPFMGKNRLAQKLLLSLWAAGLTAAPFSIFGILRIRDLQSELFFGFYLLPILLGIWFYRWPHPVSLPEPQITAS
;
A
#
# COMPACT_ATOMS: atom_id res chain seq x y z
N MET A 1 -14.79 -5.96 -9.73
CA MET A 1 -15.11 -4.65 -9.10
C MET A 1 -14.72 -4.55 -7.62
N ARG A 2 -15.15 -5.47 -6.74
CA ARG A 2 -14.92 -5.39 -5.28
C ARG A 2 -13.44 -5.26 -4.88
N THR A 3 -12.53 -5.94 -5.58
CA THR A 3 -11.07 -5.91 -5.34
C THR A 3 -10.42 -4.59 -5.76
N CYS A 4 -10.89 -3.96 -6.85
CA CYS A 4 -10.46 -2.62 -7.27
C CYS A 4 -10.91 -1.56 -6.27
N VAL A 5 -12.18 -1.62 -5.85
CA VAL A 5 -12.71 -0.73 -4.82
C VAL A 5 -11.95 -0.89 -3.49
N TYR A 6 -11.55 -2.12 -3.14
CA TYR A 6 -10.73 -2.36 -1.96
C TYR A 6 -9.34 -1.71 -2.06
N ALA A 7 -8.60 -1.98 -3.14
CA ALA A 7 -7.28 -1.40 -3.36
C ALA A 7 -7.35 0.14 -3.36
N LEU A 8 -8.42 0.71 -3.94
CA LEU A 8 -8.64 2.15 -4.00
C LEU A 8 -8.90 2.71 -2.60
N LYS A 9 -9.72 2.02 -1.79
CA LYS A 9 -9.95 2.40 -0.39
C LYS A 9 -8.68 2.35 0.45
N VAL A 10 -7.83 1.34 0.26
CA VAL A 10 -6.55 1.22 0.99
C VAL A 10 -5.59 2.34 0.59
N TRP A 11 -5.48 2.63 -0.71
CA TRP A 11 -4.65 3.75 -1.18
C TRP A 11 -5.20 5.11 -0.72
N LEU A 12 -6.50 5.36 -0.85
CA LEU A 12 -7.13 6.60 -0.35
C LEU A 12 -6.99 6.74 1.17
N ALA A 13 -7.14 5.65 1.93
CA ALA A 13 -6.90 5.65 3.36
C ALA A 13 -5.45 6.06 3.64
N ALA A 14 -4.48 5.49 2.93
CA ALA A 14 -3.08 5.89 3.06
C ALA A 14 -2.85 7.37 2.75
N VAL A 15 -3.44 7.88 1.67
CA VAL A 15 -3.38 9.31 1.30
C VAL A 15 -3.96 10.19 2.40
N VAL A 16 -5.08 9.83 3.02
CA VAL A 16 -5.71 10.64 4.06
C VAL A 16 -5.01 10.51 5.41
N THR A 17 -4.51 9.32 5.76
CA THR A 17 -3.87 9.10 7.07
C THR A 17 -2.43 9.58 7.12
N ALA A 18 -1.71 9.59 5.99
CA ALA A 18 -0.31 10.02 5.93
C ALA A 18 -0.07 11.46 6.46
N PRO A 19 -0.83 12.51 6.08
CA PRO A 19 -0.64 13.86 6.61
C PRO A 19 -0.98 13.95 8.10
N PHE A 20 -1.97 13.17 8.57
CA PHE A 20 -2.32 13.13 9.99
C PHE A 20 -1.23 12.47 10.84
N LEU A 21 -0.68 11.34 10.38
CA LEU A 21 0.48 10.71 11.02
C LEU A 21 1.71 11.62 11.01
N GLY A 22 1.99 12.26 9.87
CA GLY A 22 3.12 13.18 9.75
C GLY A 22 3.00 14.39 10.66
N PHE A 23 1.83 15.00 10.74
CA PHE A 23 1.57 16.11 11.65
C PHE A 23 1.76 15.70 13.12
N MET A 24 1.19 14.56 13.53
CA MET A 24 1.29 14.07 14.91
C MET A 24 2.75 13.76 15.30
N ILE A 25 3.51 13.15 14.39
CA ILE A 25 4.90 12.75 14.64
C ILE A 25 5.82 13.97 14.65
N CYS A 26 5.71 14.89 13.70
CA CYS A 26 6.52 16.12 13.71
C CYS A 26 6.23 17.00 14.92
N ARG A 27 4.98 17.06 15.37
CA ARG A 27 4.64 17.74 16.62
C ARG A 27 5.30 17.07 17.84
N ALA A 28 5.30 15.73 17.88
CA ALA A 28 5.91 14.96 18.96
C ALA A 28 7.43 15.14 19.03
N PHE A 29 8.09 15.34 17.88
CA PHE A 29 9.54 15.59 17.79
C PHE A 29 9.92 17.08 17.74
N HIS A 30 8.95 17.99 17.93
CA HIS A 30 9.14 19.45 17.92
C HIS A 30 9.85 19.97 16.66
N THR A 31 9.55 19.38 15.50
CA THR A 31 10.06 19.86 14.22
C THR A 31 9.04 20.80 13.57
N ASP A 32 9.48 21.98 13.12
CA ASP A 32 8.63 22.95 12.41
C ASP A 32 8.09 22.41 11.07
N ASP A 33 8.59 21.27 10.63
CA ASP A 33 8.24 20.57 9.39
C ASP A 33 6.80 20.06 9.34
N GLY A 34 6.10 19.95 10.49
CA GLY A 34 4.75 19.41 10.55
C GLY A 34 3.73 20.12 9.65
N VAL A 35 3.88 21.44 9.46
CA VAL A 35 3.00 22.25 8.60
C VAL A 35 3.35 22.06 7.12
N SER A 36 4.64 21.99 6.79
CA SER A 36 5.17 21.70 5.45
C SER A 36 4.66 20.36 4.92
N LEU A 37 4.59 19.36 5.80
CA LEU A 37 4.13 18.00 5.47
C LEU A 37 2.64 17.95 5.08
N THR A 38 1.82 18.88 5.57
CA THR A 38 0.38 18.99 5.24
C THR A 38 0.10 19.82 3.98
N GLY A 39 1.11 20.50 3.44
CA GLY A 39 1.04 21.32 2.23
C GLY A 39 1.27 20.54 0.92
N SER A 40 2.11 21.07 0.03
CA SER A 40 2.38 20.50 -1.30
C SER A 40 3.03 19.11 -1.29
N TYR A 41 3.79 18.79 -0.24
CA TYR A 41 4.49 17.51 -0.11
C TYR A 41 3.54 16.32 0.14
N TRP A 42 2.39 16.57 0.76
CA TRP A 42 1.35 15.56 0.93
C TRP A 42 0.85 15.06 -0.44
N TRP A 43 0.42 15.94 -1.34
CA TRP A 43 -0.03 15.56 -2.67
C TRP A 43 1.05 14.86 -3.49
N MET A 44 2.31 15.26 -3.32
CA MET A 44 3.43 14.60 -3.97
C MET A 44 3.60 13.16 -3.46
N GLY A 45 3.53 12.92 -2.15
CA GLY A 45 3.54 11.58 -1.58
C GLY A 45 2.36 10.70 -2.02
N ALA A 46 1.19 11.29 -2.23
CA ALA A 46 0.02 10.59 -2.77
C ALA A 46 0.27 10.09 -4.21
N LEU A 47 0.85 10.95 -5.06
CA LEU A 47 1.24 10.59 -6.43
C LEU A 47 2.34 9.52 -6.44
N LEU A 48 3.34 9.66 -5.58
CA LEU A 48 4.47 8.73 -5.50
C LEU A 48 4.06 7.36 -4.92
N SER A 49 3.04 7.28 -4.07
CA SER A 49 2.52 6.00 -3.57
C SER A 49 1.50 5.34 -4.50
N PHE A 50 1.07 6.02 -5.57
CA PHE A 50 0.12 5.48 -6.54
C PHE A 50 0.56 4.15 -7.17
N PRO A 51 1.83 3.89 -7.51
CA PRO A 51 2.27 2.58 -8.04
C PRO A 51 2.03 1.39 -7.11
N ALA A 52 1.82 1.63 -5.80
CA ALA A 52 1.41 0.57 -4.87
C ALA A 52 -0.06 0.14 -5.07
N PHE A 53 -0.94 1.03 -5.56
CA PHE A 53 -2.35 0.73 -5.86
C PHE A 53 -2.53 -0.45 -6.84
N PRO A 54 -1.94 -0.45 -8.05
CA PRO A 54 -2.12 -1.54 -9.00
C PRO A 54 -1.53 -2.86 -8.48
N VAL A 55 -0.57 -2.82 -7.55
CA VAL A 55 0.03 -4.03 -6.97
C VAL A 55 -0.72 -4.58 -5.79
N ILE A 56 -1.32 -3.74 -4.95
CA ILE A 56 -2.33 -4.20 -3.99
C ILE A 56 -3.48 -4.83 -4.77
N TRP A 57 -3.91 -4.19 -5.86
CA TRP A 57 -4.97 -4.71 -6.72
C TRP A 57 -4.61 -6.04 -7.37
N LEU A 58 -3.48 -6.13 -8.08
CA LEU A 58 -3.00 -7.38 -8.70
C LEU A 58 -2.78 -8.45 -7.64
N GLY A 59 -2.18 -8.11 -6.52
CA GLY A 59 -1.94 -9.02 -5.41
C GLY A 59 -3.21 -9.64 -4.86
N VAL A 60 -4.22 -8.81 -4.58
CA VAL A 60 -5.52 -9.26 -4.10
C VAL A 60 -6.25 -10.16 -5.12
N ASN A 61 -6.02 -9.96 -6.43
CA ASN A 61 -6.67 -10.78 -7.47
C ASN A 61 -5.86 -12.04 -7.82
N VAL A 62 -4.53 -12.01 -7.80
CA VAL A 62 -3.67 -13.11 -8.28
C VAL A 62 -3.30 -14.06 -7.15
N ALA A 63 -3.00 -13.53 -5.97
CA ALA A 63 -2.45 -14.37 -4.93
C ALA A 63 -3.43 -15.41 -4.35
N PRO A 64 -4.78 -15.28 -4.37
CA PRO A 64 -5.67 -16.40 -4.04
C PRO A 64 -5.45 -17.65 -4.91
N PHE A 65 -4.84 -17.48 -6.10
CA PHE A 65 -4.54 -18.56 -7.04
C PHE A 65 -3.09 -19.08 -6.94
N MET A 66 -2.20 -18.43 -6.17
CA MET A 66 -0.77 -18.76 -6.10
C MET A 66 -0.38 -19.77 -4.99
N GLY A 67 -1.34 -20.32 -4.23
CA GLY A 67 -1.08 -21.43 -3.30
C GLY A 67 -1.84 -21.36 -1.97
N LYS A 68 -1.62 -22.35 -1.09
CA LYS A 68 -2.35 -22.49 0.19
C LYS A 68 -1.79 -21.62 1.33
N ASN A 69 -0.55 -21.14 1.23
CA ASN A 69 0.10 -20.42 2.33
C ASN A 69 -0.22 -18.91 2.32
N ARG A 70 -1.29 -18.54 3.03
CA ARG A 70 -1.74 -17.14 3.19
C ARG A 70 -0.68 -16.21 3.79
N LEU A 71 0.17 -16.73 4.69
CA LEU A 71 1.22 -15.93 5.31
C LEU A 71 2.28 -15.53 4.28
N ALA A 72 2.73 -16.49 3.48
CA ALA A 72 3.69 -16.24 2.40
C ALA A 72 3.15 -15.22 1.38
N GLN A 73 1.86 -15.29 1.05
CA GLN A 73 1.21 -14.33 0.16
C GLN A 73 1.18 -12.90 0.73
N LYS A 74 0.84 -12.75 2.02
CA LYS A 74 0.87 -11.44 2.69
C LYS A 74 2.28 -10.87 2.77
N LEU A 75 3.28 -11.71 3.05
CA LEU A 75 4.68 -11.29 3.07
C LEU A 75 5.17 -10.84 1.68
N LEU A 76 4.89 -11.63 0.64
CA LEU A 76 5.25 -11.28 -0.72
C LEU A 76 4.61 -9.95 -1.14
N LEU A 77 3.31 -9.78 -0.89
CA LEU A 77 2.63 -8.54 -1.22
C LEU A 77 3.11 -7.34 -0.41
N SER A 78 3.48 -7.56 0.85
CA SER A 78 4.09 -6.51 1.69
C SER A 78 5.43 -6.07 1.10
N LEU A 79 6.28 -7.02 0.67
CA LEU A 79 7.56 -6.73 0.02
C LEU A 79 7.38 -5.97 -1.29
N TRP A 80 6.42 -6.39 -2.12
CA TRP A 80 6.13 -5.73 -3.39
C TRP A 80 5.56 -4.32 -3.18
N ALA A 81 4.63 -4.16 -2.25
CA ALA A 81 4.08 -2.85 -1.89
C ALA A 81 5.16 -1.92 -1.33
N ALA A 82 6.06 -2.44 -0.48
CA ALA A 82 7.20 -1.68 0.03
C ALA A 82 8.14 -1.26 -1.10
N GLY A 83 8.53 -2.19 -1.99
CA GLY A 83 9.41 -1.90 -3.12
C GLY A 83 8.84 -0.86 -4.09
N LEU A 84 7.55 -0.95 -4.40
CA LEU A 84 6.88 -0.01 -5.32
C LEU A 84 6.48 1.31 -4.69
N THR A 85 6.32 1.35 -3.37
CA THR A 85 6.25 2.62 -2.65
C THR A 85 7.64 3.24 -2.57
N ALA A 86 8.70 2.44 -2.35
CA ALA A 86 10.07 2.95 -2.20
C ALA A 86 10.69 3.42 -3.52
N ALA A 87 10.42 2.73 -4.64
CA ALA A 87 11.01 3.03 -5.95
C ALA A 87 10.80 4.49 -6.41
N PRO A 88 9.57 5.03 -6.47
CA PRO A 88 9.35 6.43 -6.80
C PRO A 88 9.98 7.38 -5.78
N PHE A 89 9.91 7.10 -4.47
CA PHE A 89 10.59 7.91 -3.46
C PHE A 89 12.12 7.91 -3.64
N SER A 90 12.70 6.80 -4.07
CA SER A 90 14.15 6.67 -4.30
C SER A 90 14.57 7.38 -5.58
N ILE A 91 13.80 7.26 -6.67
CA ILE A 91 14.07 7.96 -7.94
C ILE A 91 14.00 9.48 -7.74
N PHE A 92 12.98 9.97 -7.03
CA PHE A 92 12.85 11.40 -6.76
C PHE A 92 13.83 11.90 -5.68
N GLY A 93 14.18 11.07 -4.68
CA GLY A 93 15.20 11.37 -3.67
C GLY A 93 16.64 11.36 -4.20
N ILE A 94 16.90 10.67 -5.32
CA ILE A 94 18.15 10.78 -6.08
C ILE A 94 18.22 12.11 -6.84
N LEU A 95 17.07 12.67 -7.26
CA LEU A 95 16.98 13.92 -8.04
C LEU A 95 16.92 15.20 -7.17
N ARG A 96 16.47 15.10 -5.91
CA ARG A 96 16.53 16.16 -4.90
C ARG A 96 16.89 15.52 -3.56
N ILE A 97 18.05 15.93 -3.04
CA ILE A 97 18.59 15.79 -1.67
C ILE A 97 17.80 14.79 -0.80
N ARG A 98 18.46 13.69 -0.42
CA ARG A 98 18.03 12.76 0.63
C ARG A 98 17.78 13.52 1.94
N ASP A 99 16.62 14.15 2.05
CA ASP A 99 16.17 14.79 3.28
C ASP A 99 15.39 13.78 4.11
N LEU A 100 15.59 13.85 5.43
CA LEU A 100 14.89 13.08 6.46
C LEU A 100 13.35 13.06 6.25
N GLN A 101 12.82 14.11 5.63
CA GLN A 101 11.41 14.24 5.27
C GLN A 101 10.95 13.15 4.29
N SER A 102 11.77 12.79 3.30
CA SER A 102 11.44 11.78 2.30
C SER A 102 11.27 10.37 2.90
N GLU A 103 12.08 10.03 3.91
CA GLU A 103 12.00 8.77 4.64
C GLU A 103 10.77 8.70 5.54
N LEU A 104 10.46 9.81 6.23
CA LEU A 104 9.25 9.91 7.06
C LEU A 104 7.99 9.78 6.20
N PHE A 105 7.93 10.45 5.05
CA PHE A 105 6.82 10.29 4.11
C PHE A 105 6.65 8.86 3.63
N PHE A 106 7.74 8.20 3.21
CA PHE A 106 7.68 6.80 2.82
C PHE A 106 7.02 5.95 3.90
N GLY A 107 7.41 6.12 5.17
CA GLY A 107 6.80 5.44 6.30
C GLY A 107 5.30 5.70 6.45
N PHE A 108 4.88 6.96 6.33
CA PHE A 108 3.47 7.37 6.49
C PHE A 108 2.55 6.85 5.39
N TYR A 109 3.06 6.67 4.18
CA TYR A 109 2.31 6.07 3.08
C TYR A 109 2.37 4.55 3.10
N LEU A 110 3.51 3.96 3.46
CA LEU A 110 3.69 2.51 3.48
C LEU A 110 2.89 1.83 4.61
N LEU A 111 2.90 2.38 5.82
CA LEU A 111 2.24 1.78 6.97
C LEU A 111 0.75 1.45 6.73
N PRO A 112 -0.12 2.39 6.31
CA PRO A 112 -1.53 2.11 6.01
C PRO A 112 -1.71 1.12 4.85
N ILE A 113 -0.80 1.10 3.87
CA ILE A 113 -0.80 0.08 2.80
C ILE A 113 -0.55 -1.32 3.37
N LEU A 114 0.47 -1.45 4.23
CA LEU A 114 0.78 -2.72 4.90
C LEU A 114 -0.38 -3.18 5.77
N LEU A 115 -0.96 -2.29 6.58
CA LEU A 115 -2.16 -2.59 7.36
C LEU A 115 -3.30 -3.06 6.45
N GLY A 116 -3.51 -2.39 5.32
CA GLY A 116 -4.48 -2.82 4.31
C GLY A 116 -4.22 -4.25 3.81
N ILE A 117 -2.97 -4.63 3.53
CA ILE A 117 -2.64 -5.99 3.08
C ILE A 117 -2.88 -7.02 4.20
N TRP A 118 -2.50 -6.69 5.43
CA TRP A 118 -2.58 -7.60 6.58
C TRP A 118 -3.99 -7.78 7.12
N PHE A 119 -4.81 -6.74 7.12
CA PHE A 119 -6.20 -6.81 7.56
C PHE A 119 -7.19 -7.19 6.45
N TYR A 120 -6.75 -7.23 5.19
CA TYR A 120 -7.61 -7.73 4.12
C TYR A 120 -8.00 -9.19 4.37
N ARG A 121 -9.31 -9.46 4.35
CA ARG A 121 -9.85 -10.82 4.29
C ARG A 121 -9.97 -11.23 2.83
N TRP A 122 -9.17 -12.21 2.45
CA TRP A 122 -9.11 -12.69 1.09
C TRP A 122 -10.37 -13.47 0.77
N PRO A 123 -11.03 -13.23 -0.38
CA PRO A 123 -12.12 -14.07 -0.80
C PRO A 123 -11.60 -15.51 -0.91
N HIS A 124 -12.31 -16.45 -0.29
CA HIS A 124 -12.00 -17.85 -0.50
C HIS A 124 -12.14 -18.16 -1.99
N PRO A 125 -11.18 -18.88 -2.61
CA PRO A 125 -11.37 -19.35 -3.96
C PRO A 125 -12.64 -20.19 -3.97
N VAL A 126 -13.62 -19.77 -4.76
CA VAL A 126 -14.83 -20.55 -5.00
C VAL A 126 -14.34 -21.81 -5.72
N SER A 127 -14.41 -22.96 -5.04
CA SER A 127 -14.17 -24.24 -5.68
C SER A 127 -15.14 -24.33 -6.85
N LEU A 128 -14.61 -24.43 -8.07
CA LEU A 128 -15.43 -24.73 -9.24
C LEU A 128 -16.22 -26.02 -8.94
N PRO A 129 -17.52 -26.08 -9.25
CA PRO A 129 -18.27 -27.32 -9.08
C PRO A 129 -17.53 -28.42 -9.84
N GLU A 130 -17.30 -29.56 -9.17
CA GLU A 130 -16.71 -30.73 -9.81
C GLU A 130 -17.52 -31.04 -11.08
N PRO A 131 -16.86 -31.30 -12.23
CA PRO A 131 -17.57 -31.70 -13.42
C PRO A 131 -18.39 -32.94 -13.07
N GLN A 132 -19.71 -32.82 -13.11
CA GLN A 132 -20.60 -33.96 -12.96
C GLN A 132 -20.35 -34.88 -14.14
N ILE A 133 -19.52 -35.90 -13.95
CA ILE A 133 -19.36 -37.00 -14.90
C ILE A 133 -20.68 -37.75 -14.86
N THR A 134 -21.62 -37.36 -15.72
CA THR A 134 -22.82 -38.15 -15.98
C THR A 134 -22.35 -39.40 -16.73
N ALA A 135 -22.24 -40.51 -16.01
CA ALA A 135 -22.15 -41.83 -16.62
C ALA A 135 -23.50 -42.10 -17.33
N SER A 136 -23.48 -42.04 -18.66
CA SER A 136 -24.57 -42.46 -19.54
C SER A 136 -24.36 -43.88 -20.01
#